data_AF-A0A6B1AHT6-F1
#
_entry.id   AF-A0A6B1AHT6-F1
#
_cell.length_a   1.000
_cell.length_b   1.000
_cell.length_c   1.000
_cell.angle_alpha   90.00
_cell.angle_beta   90.00
_cell.angle_gamma   90.00
#
_symmetry.space_group_name_H-M   'P 1'
#
loop_
_entity.id
_entity.type
_entity.pdbx_description
1 polymer ?
#
loop_
_entity_poly.entity_id
_entity_poly.type
_entity_poly.pdbx_seq_one_letter_code
_entity_poly.pdbx_strand_id
1 'polypeptide(L)'
;MDTLRGGRVVISSPDSPSSRAARAPTLVEELRIGSVEGDCDAFASVVSLFVDGPGRIYVADLGANTIRIFSPSGACLQTLGRDGSGPGEFAMLAGIARSRHSL
;
A
#
# COMPACT_ATOMS: atom_id res chain seq x y z
N MET A 1 11.69 -3.85 12.93
CA MET A 1 10.95 -4.77 13.83
C MET A 1 9.94 -5.51 12.96
N ASP A 2 10.18 -6.80 12.71
CA ASP A 2 9.46 -7.62 11.74
C ASP A 2 8.29 -8.31 12.48
N THR A 3 7.05 -7.96 12.17
CA THR A 3 5.87 -8.57 12.79
C THR A 3 5.00 -9.26 11.76
N LEU A 4 5.16 -10.57 11.65
CA LEU A 4 4.04 -11.45 11.33
C LEU A 4 3.82 -12.43 12.50
N ARG A 5 3.32 -11.90 13.63
CA ARG A 5 2.60 -12.70 14.62
C ARG A 5 1.10 -12.40 14.48
N GLY A 6 0.42 -13.16 13.61
CA GLY A 6 -1.05 -13.23 13.60
C GLY A 6 -1.78 -12.65 12.37
N GLY A 7 -1.08 -12.08 11.38
CA GLY A 7 -1.71 -11.60 10.16
C GLY A 7 -2.12 -12.76 9.24
N ARG A 8 -3.41 -12.94 8.98
CA ARG A 8 -3.90 -13.92 7.99
C ARG A 8 -3.75 -13.34 6.58
N VAL A 9 -2.82 -13.88 5.80
CA VAL A 9 -2.66 -13.55 4.38
C VAL A 9 -3.60 -14.44 3.56
N VAL A 10 -4.55 -13.84 2.84
CA VAL A 10 -5.44 -14.55 1.91
C VAL A 10 -4.98 -14.24 0.49
N ILE A 11 -4.58 -15.27 -0.25
CA ILE A 11 -4.10 -15.19 -1.63
C ILE A 11 -5.12 -15.88 -2.52
N SER A 12 -5.59 -15.20 -3.57
CA SER A 12 -6.41 -15.80 -4.63
C SER A 12 -5.72 -15.59 -5.97
N SER A 13 -5.32 -16.67 -6.64
CA SER A 13 -4.82 -16.66 -8.02
C SER A 13 -5.94 -17.04 -8.99
N PRO A 14 -6.08 -16.39 -10.17
CA PRO A 14 -7.16 -16.64 -11.11
C PRO A 14 -7.04 -17.96 -11.90
N ASP A 15 -5.87 -18.62 -11.91
CA ASP A 15 -5.67 -19.85 -12.69
C ASP A 15 -5.46 -21.06 -11.76
N SER A 16 -6.44 -21.94 -11.69
CA SER A 16 -6.32 -23.24 -11.01
C SER A 16 -5.77 -24.29 -11.98
N PRO A 17 -4.55 -24.84 -11.78
CA PRO A 17 -4.15 -26.03 -12.51
C PRO A 17 -4.84 -27.24 -11.89
N SER A 18 -5.67 -27.90 -12.68
CA SER A 18 -6.36 -29.15 -12.36
C SER A 18 -5.38 -30.33 -12.29
N SER A 19 -4.60 -30.46 -11.22
CA SER A 19 -4.06 -31.77 -10.84
C SER A 19 -3.72 -31.83 -9.36
N ARG A 20 -4.11 -32.94 -8.73
CA ARG A 20 -4.08 -33.24 -7.29
C ARG A 20 -2.66 -33.56 -6.77
N ALA A 21 -1.65 -32.86 -7.29
CA ALA A 21 -0.29 -32.78 -6.77
C ALA A 21 0.23 -31.33 -6.85
N ALA A 22 -0.67 -30.35 -6.77
CA ALA A 22 -0.33 -28.94 -6.79
C ALA A 22 0.59 -28.63 -5.61
N ARG A 23 1.86 -28.35 -5.91
CA ARG A 23 2.80 -27.75 -4.97
C ARG A 23 2.10 -26.58 -4.28
N ALA A 24 2.19 -26.54 -2.95
CA ALA A 24 1.66 -25.42 -2.19
C ALA A 24 2.22 -24.10 -2.76
N PRO A 25 1.39 -23.04 -2.89
CA PRO A 25 1.89 -21.75 -3.34
C PRO A 25 3.05 -21.31 -2.44
N THR A 26 4.16 -20.91 -3.05
CA THR A 26 5.30 -20.34 -2.32
C THR A 26 5.11 -18.84 -2.28
N LEU A 27 5.07 -18.27 -1.07
CA LEU A 27 5.09 -16.83 -0.89
C LEU A 27 6.49 -16.31 -1.21
N VAL A 28 6.59 -15.39 -2.17
CA VAL A 28 7.81 -14.66 -2.46
C VAL A 28 7.55 -13.20 -2.13
N GLU A 29 8.36 -12.64 -1.24
CA GLU A 29 8.34 -11.20 -0.97
C GLU A 29 9.03 -10.49 -2.14
N GLU A 30 8.27 -9.77 -2.96
CA GLU A 30 8.81 -9.01 -4.09
C GLU A 30 9.28 -7.61 -3.68
N LEU A 31 8.62 -7.00 -2.70
CA LEU A 31 8.91 -5.64 -2.26
C LEU A 31 8.48 -5.41 -0.82
N ARG A 32 9.32 -4.69 -0.08
CA ARG A 32 9.00 -4.12 1.24
C ARG A 32 9.11 -2.61 1.19
N ILE A 33 8.06 -1.94 1.64
CA ILE A 33 8.04 -0.49 1.86
C ILE A 33 7.61 -0.27 3.30
N GLY A 34 8.46 0.36 4.09
CA GLY A 34 8.21 0.57 5.51
C GLY A 34 9.48 0.57 6.33
N SER A 35 9.68 1.63 7.10
CA SER A 35 10.76 1.76 8.07
C SER A 35 10.21 2.25 9.41
N VAL A 36 10.96 2.02 10.49
CA VAL A 36 10.64 2.59 11.82
C VAL A 36 11.18 4.02 11.92
N GLU A 37 12.21 4.32 11.12
CA GLU A 37 12.90 5.60 11.02
C GLU A 37 13.03 5.92 9.54
N GLY A 38 12.41 7.02 9.10
CA GLY A 38 12.36 7.40 7.70
C GLY A 38 11.45 8.61 7.49
N ASP A 39 11.60 9.29 6.37
CA ASP A 39 10.74 10.43 6.00
C ASP A 39 9.48 9.92 5.30
N CYS A 40 9.65 9.31 4.12
CA CYS A 40 8.53 8.91 3.28
C CYS A 40 8.06 7.47 3.49
N ASP A 41 8.82 6.60 4.14
CA ASP A 41 8.42 5.20 4.38
C ASP A 41 8.18 4.88 5.87
N ALA A 42 8.27 5.87 6.77
CA ALA A 42 7.87 5.70 8.16
C ALA A 42 6.37 5.91 8.35
N PHE A 43 5.61 4.83 8.52
CA PHE A 43 4.16 4.88 8.62
C PHE A 43 3.67 4.95 10.06
N ALA A 44 2.65 5.77 10.32
CA ALA A 44 1.99 5.85 11.61
C ALA A 44 0.78 4.91 11.70
N SER A 45 -0.14 4.99 10.73
CA SER A 45 -1.32 4.11 10.65
C SER A 45 -1.82 4.00 9.21
N VAL A 46 -1.39 2.94 8.50
CA VAL A 46 -1.85 2.68 7.13
C VAL A 46 -3.30 2.22 7.15
N VAL A 47 -4.18 2.96 6.46
CA VAL A 47 -5.62 2.66 6.39
C VAL A 47 -6.07 2.12 5.04
N SER A 48 -5.36 2.46 3.95
CA SER A 48 -5.66 1.93 2.62
C SER A 48 -4.48 2.09 1.67
N LEU A 49 -4.47 1.29 0.61
CA LEU A 49 -3.54 1.44 -0.50
C LEU A 49 -4.18 1.03 -1.83
N PHE A 50 -3.63 1.52 -2.94
CA PHE A 50 -3.91 0.98 -4.28
C PHE A 50 -2.68 1.06 -5.18
N VAL A 51 -2.68 0.26 -6.24
CA VAL A 51 -1.65 0.28 -7.29
C VAL A 51 -2.28 0.75 -8.60
N ASP A 52 -1.63 1.68 -9.30
CA ASP A 52 -2.09 2.15 -10.60
C ASP A 52 -1.60 1.28 -11.78
N GLY A 53 -2.00 1.60 -13.01
CA GLY A 53 -1.61 0.82 -14.19
C GLY A 53 -0.09 0.74 -14.42
N PRO A 54 0.66 1.84 -14.27
CA PRO A 54 2.12 1.85 -14.27
C PRO A 54 2.81 1.15 -13.08
N GLY A 55 2.07 0.71 -12.06
CA GLY A 55 2.62 0.05 -10.88
C GLY A 55 3.04 1.00 -9.75
N ARG A 56 2.64 2.28 -9.79
CA ARG A 56 2.86 3.18 -8.65
C ARG A 56 1.96 2.78 -7.50
N ILE A 57 2.52 2.83 -6.31
CA ILE A 57 1.85 2.40 -5.08
C ILE A 57 1.45 3.64 -4.31
N TYR A 58 0.16 3.76 -4.02
CA TYR A 58 -0.41 4.87 -3.26
C TYR A 58 -0.83 4.34 -1.91
N VAL A 59 -0.34 4.95 -0.82
CA VAL A 59 -0.60 4.53 0.56
C VAL A 59 -1.20 5.70 1.32
N ALA A 60 -2.37 5.49 1.92
CA ALA A 60 -2.98 6.45 2.85
C ALA A 60 -2.55 6.14 4.28
N ASP A 61 -1.87 7.09 4.91
CA ASP A 61 -1.47 7.05 6.31
C ASP A 61 -2.33 8.03 7.11
N LEU A 62 -3.28 7.48 7.86
CA LEU A 62 -4.18 8.27 8.71
C LEU A 62 -3.41 8.94 9.85
N GLY A 63 -2.43 8.26 10.43
CA GLY A 63 -1.69 8.79 11.57
C GLY A 63 -0.83 10.00 11.21
N ALA A 64 -0.40 10.09 9.95
CA ALA A 64 0.30 11.24 9.40
C ALA A 64 -0.60 12.20 8.59
N ASN A 65 -1.87 11.85 8.38
CA ASN A 65 -2.78 12.54 7.45
C ASN A 65 -2.10 12.80 6.09
N THR A 66 -1.44 11.77 5.54
CA THR A 66 -0.74 11.86 4.25
C THR A 66 -1.12 10.73 3.29
N ILE A 67 -1.01 11.03 1.99
CA ILE A 67 -0.97 10.05 0.92
C ILE A 67 0.46 10.00 0.39
N ARG A 68 1.07 8.81 0.40
CA ARG A 68 2.44 8.59 -0.07
C ARG A 68 2.43 7.79 -1.35
N ILE A 69 3.23 8.22 -2.31
CA ILE A 69 3.30 7.66 -3.66
C ILE A 69 4.68 7.09 -3.87
N PHE A 70 4.76 5.81 -4.21
CA PHE A 70 5.99 5.09 -4.47
C PHE A 70 6.06 4.61 -5.92
N SER A 71 7.28 4.47 -6.42
CA SER A 71 7.55 3.76 -7.67
C SER A 71 7.24 2.27 -7.53
N PRO A 72 7.16 1.52 -8.65
CA PRO A 72 7.05 0.06 -8.61
C PRO A 72 8.21 -0.63 -7.87
N SER A 73 9.37 0.04 -7.76
CA SER A 73 10.54 -0.45 -7.02
C SER A 73 10.56 0.00 -5.55
N GLY A 74 9.53 0.69 -5.06
CA GLY A 74 9.42 1.16 -3.68
C GLY A 74 10.15 2.48 -3.38
N ALA A 75 10.70 3.15 -4.38
CA ALA A 75 11.27 4.49 -4.19
C ALA A 75 10.14 5.49 -3.93
N CYS A 76 10.27 6.29 -2.87
CA CYS A 76 9.32 7.38 -2.64
C CYS A 76 9.41 8.41 -3.75
N LEU A 77 8.27 8.72 -4.36
CA LEU A 77 8.14 9.73 -5.40
C LEU A 77 7.58 11.03 -4.83
N GLN A 78 6.57 10.92 -3.95
CA GLN A 78 5.84 12.09 -3.48
C GLN A 78 5.04 11.82 -2.20
N THR A 79 4.93 12.85 -1.37
CA THR A 79 4.01 12.90 -0.22
C THR A 79 3.01 14.03 -0.44
N LEU A 80 1.75 13.74 -0.18
CA LEU A 80 0.63 14.68 -0.24
C LEU A 80 -0.05 14.72 1.12
N GLY A 81 -0.54 15.88 1.54
CA GLY A 81 -1.24 16.01 2.81
C GLY A 81 -0.38 16.47 3.96
N ARG A 82 -1.08 16.95 4.98
CA ARG A 82 -0.66 17.23 6.35
C ARG A 82 -1.93 17.49 7.15
N ASP A 83 -1.80 17.54 8.48
CA ASP A 83 -2.89 17.97 9.35
C ASP A 83 -3.40 19.37 8.96
N GLY A 84 -4.72 19.49 8.86
CA GLY A 84 -5.38 20.78 8.66
C GLY A 84 -6.72 20.70 7.96
N SER A 85 -7.22 21.85 7.53
CA SER A 85 -8.55 22.02 6.92
C SER A 85 -8.52 22.84 5.64
N GLY A 86 -7.34 23.29 5.20
CA GLY A 86 -7.13 23.99 3.95
C GLY A 86 -7.02 23.05 2.74
N PRO A 87 -6.96 23.60 1.52
CA PRO A 87 -6.76 22.82 0.32
C PRO A 87 -5.51 21.94 0.38
N GLY A 88 -5.69 20.63 0.19
CA GLY A 88 -4.60 19.66 0.25
C GLY A 88 -4.20 19.21 1.66
N GLU A 89 -4.90 19.67 2.70
CA GLU A 89 -4.75 19.21 4.09
C GLU A 89 -5.86 18.23 4.45
N PHE A 90 -5.61 17.38 5.46
CA PHE A 90 -6.57 16.40 5.93
C PHE A 90 -6.71 16.51 7.46
N ALA A 91 -7.94 16.53 7.95
CA ALA A 91 -8.23 16.41 9.38
C ALA A 91 -8.35 14.94 9.80
N MET A 92 -8.82 14.09 8.88
CA MET A 92 -8.97 12.66 9.08
C MET A 92 -9.01 11.95 7.72
N LEU A 93 -7.86 11.44 7.28
CA LEU A 93 -7.76 10.70 6.03
C LEU A 93 -8.34 9.28 6.19
N ALA A 94 -9.58 9.07 5.75
CA ALA A 94 -10.28 7.78 5.92
C ALA A 94 -9.90 6.71 4.88
N GLY A 95 -9.42 7.12 3.70
CA GLY A 95 -9.01 6.20 2.65
C GLY A 95 -8.89 6.86 1.28
N ILE A 96 -8.38 6.11 0.30
CA ILE A 96 -8.21 6.55 -1.08
C ILE A 96 -8.84 5.56 -2.06
N ALA A 97 -9.34 6.07 -3.19
CA ALA A 97 -9.88 5.27 -4.27
C ALA A 97 -9.51 5.87 -5.62
N ARG A 98 -9.31 5.01 -6.62
CA ARG A 98 -9.08 5.44 -8.00
C ARG A 98 -10.41 5.52 -8.75
N SER A 99 -10.69 6.66 -9.37
CA SER A 99 -11.79 6.78 -10.33
C SER A 99 -11.55 5.84 -11.52
N ARG A 100 -12.61 5.23 -12.04
CA ARG A 100 -12.59 4.39 -13.25
C ARG A 100 -12.97 5.14 -14.52
N HIS A 101 -13.00 6.47 -14.49
CA HIS A 101 -13.30 7.25 -15.70
C HIS A 101 -12.13 7.16 -16.70
N SER A 102 -12.39 6.49 -17.82
CA SER A 102 -11.66 6.68 -19.07
C SER A 102 -12.16 7.98 -19.69
N LEU A 103 -11.26 8.93 -19.97
CA LEU A 103 -11.53 10.04 -20.88
C LEU A 103 -11.49 9.54 -22.33
#